data_AF-A0A3N5KDC1-F1
#
_entry.id   AF-A0A3N5KDC1-F1
#
_cell.length_a   1.000
_cell.length_b   1.000
_cell.length_c   1.000
_cell.angle_alpha   90.00
_cell.angle_beta   90.00
_cell.angle_gamma   90.00
#
_symmetry.space_group_name_H-M   'P 1'
#
loop_
_entity.id
_entity.type
_entity.pdbx_description
1 polymer ?
#
loop_
_entity_poly.entity_id
_entity_poly.type
_entity_poly.pdbx_seq_one_letter_code
_entity_poly.pdbx_strand_id
1 'polypeptide(L)'
;GYAGQLWKEAGNEEKTITPDGERLTREMVRQNWNHPSILFWSAGNETILDVVNHYAAVIRQEDDPTRLVTYAASGNQHAKNCDFNAYNTYDGWYTGGPYTDFKKLPHNDMVSETGSGDWITHHVPYGTIKFVINEYEPEEYSEMFTEYRLQTVCRNDVVNRPMFLWWNFREFYNLKFKNNRNTKGLYTLAGMPKDAAFLFQLFFNPGKPVVHLCGRYHFLRGFAPDNGIKAYSNAVELQLTLNGVAREKIWNGSYHIPDSEVKKENGTAVPIPGIPAANVFFWKTPLKPGRNLIEVSDGQGHNDRMIIYQKPAGASDASALVQELESSNPDNPACFIDRPVESQGPVYTDVDGSSDNTFDILPEEVEGSGWIATRRLSDPRLKTDLNFRIHSSVKGGTVYVLFSIGSYPTVTLKQPDAAIAGAAEKMRKTLSSAGYKAVKTGVVWRDHMLERTFAELWSREAGPGEKMKLPGETLDYVVMVRDAGGVHTSAK
;
A
#
# COMPACT_ATOMS: atom_id res chain seq x y z
N GLY A 1 10.22 18.51 12.23
CA GLY A 1 10.64 19.89 11.92
C GLY A 1 9.75 20.87 12.66
N TYR A 2 10.33 21.88 13.28
CA TYR A 2 9.60 22.90 14.03
C TYR A 2 8.87 23.89 13.10
N ALA A 3 7.80 24.48 13.61
CA ALA A 3 7.27 25.69 13.02
C ALA A 3 8.35 26.79 13.08
N GLY A 4 8.74 27.36 11.93
CA GLY A 4 9.65 28.52 11.87
C GLY A 4 11.12 28.24 11.61
N GLN A 5 11.55 27.00 11.37
CA GLN A 5 12.92 26.70 10.94
C GLN A 5 12.99 26.58 9.41
N LEU A 6 13.96 27.26 8.81
CA LEU A 6 14.34 27.06 7.41
C LEU A 6 15.11 25.74 7.32
N TRP A 7 14.63 24.78 6.51
CA TRP A 7 15.41 23.62 6.11
C TRP A 7 16.58 24.08 5.23
N LYS A 8 17.70 24.48 5.84
CA LYS A 8 18.93 24.81 5.13
C LYS A 8 19.90 23.65 5.22
N GLU A 9 19.80 22.74 4.25
CA GLU A 9 20.73 21.63 3.99
C GLU A 9 20.96 20.68 5.19
N ALA A 10 21.61 19.54 4.93
CA ALA A 10 21.90 18.56 5.97
C ALA A 10 22.93 19.14 6.97
N GLY A 11 22.46 19.64 8.12
CA GLY A 11 23.30 20.29 9.13
C GLY A 11 22.60 20.47 10.49
N ASN A 12 23.40 20.69 11.54
CA ASN A 12 23.02 20.72 12.98
C ASN A 12 22.05 21.85 13.41
N GLU A 13 21.30 22.50 12.51
CA GLU A 13 20.46 23.67 12.80
C GLU A 13 19.16 23.34 13.57
N GLU A 14 18.78 22.06 13.70
CA GLU A 14 17.66 21.57 14.54
C GLU A 14 17.89 21.78 16.07
N LYS A 15 18.89 22.58 16.44
CA LYS A 15 19.43 22.77 17.78
C LYS A 15 19.40 24.21 18.29
N THR A 16 18.89 25.15 17.50
CA THR A 16 18.95 26.58 17.83
C THR A 16 17.58 27.14 18.19
N ILE A 17 17.51 27.83 19.32
CA ILE A 17 16.33 28.59 19.76
C ILE A 17 16.25 29.87 18.93
N THR A 18 15.07 30.16 18.36
CA THR A 18 14.84 31.36 17.56
C THR A 18 13.61 32.14 18.02
N PRO A 19 13.58 33.49 17.80
CA PRO A 19 12.40 34.30 18.08
C PRO A 19 11.14 33.84 17.32
N ASP A 20 11.29 33.34 16.10
CA ASP A 20 10.17 32.79 15.32
C ASP A 20 9.63 31.51 15.93
N GLY A 21 10.49 30.59 16.38
CA GLY A 21 10.06 29.38 17.07
C GLY A 21 9.35 29.68 18.38
N GLU A 22 9.79 30.70 19.13
CA GLU A 22 9.08 31.14 20.34
C GLU A 22 7.70 31.70 19.98
N ARG A 23 7.64 32.61 19.01
CA ARG A 23 6.38 33.20 18.55
C ARG A 23 5.38 32.12 18.16
N LEU A 24 5.80 31.18 17.31
CA LEU A 24 4.94 30.10 16.82
C LEU A 24 4.51 29.14 17.94
N THR A 25 5.38 28.87 18.91
CA THR A 25 5.04 28.06 20.10
C THR A 25 3.96 28.74 20.95
N ARG A 26 4.05 30.06 21.17
CA ARG A 26 3.01 30.82 21.90
C ARG A 26 1.72 30.89 21.10
N GLU A 27 1.82 31.15 19.80
CA GLU A 27 0.67 31.22 18.89
C GLU A 27 -0.08 29.89 18.82
N MET A 28 0.63 28.75 18.81
CA MET A 28 0.01 27.42 18.89
C MET A 28 -0.95 27.31 20.08
N VAL A 29 -0.52 27.73 21.28
CA VAL A 29 -1.38 27.70 22.47
C VAL A 29 -2.49 28.75 22.35
N ARG A 30 -2.17 30.02 22.10
CA ARG A 30 -3.13 31.13 22.08
C ARG A 30 -4.22 31.00 21.02
N GLN A 31 -3.92 30.43 19.87
CA GLN A 31 -4.89 30.25 18.80
C GLN A 31 -5.79 29.03 19.05
N ASN A 32 -5.34 28.06 19.84
CA ASN A 32 -6.00 26.76 19.93
C ASN A 32 -6.48 26.36 21.33
N TRP A 33 -6.22 27.14 22.39
CA TRP A 33 -6.56 26.80 23.79
C TRP A 33 -8.05 26.52 24.04
N ASN A 34 -8.95 27.04 23.21
CA ASN A 34 -10.39 26.81 23.33
C ASN A 34 -10.87 25.51 22.65
N HIS A 35 -9.98 24.71 22.06
CA HIS A 35 -10.33 23.44 21.43
C HIS A 35 -10.30 22.29 22.46
N PRO A 36 -11.44 21.68 22.81
CA PRO A 36 -11.48 20.58 23.77
C PRO A 36 -10.85 19.29 23.22
N SER A 37 -10.64 19.20 21.90
CA SER A 37 -9.96 18.07 21.26
C SER A 37 -8.45 18.02 21.52
N ILE A 38 -7.85 19.12 21.99
CA ILE A 38 -6.42 19.18 22.33
C ILE A 38 -6.26 18.83 23.80
N LEU A 39 -5.51 17.78 24.09
CA LEU A 39 -5.28 17.30 25.47
C LEU A 39 -3.89 17.68 26.01
N PHE A 40 -2.94 17.95 25.12
CA PHE A 40 -1.58 18.31 25.48
C PHE A 40 -0.90 19.15 24.40
N TRP A 41 0.08 19.94 24.82
CA TRP A 41 0.94 20.77 23.97
C TRP A 41 2.31 20.10 23.80
N SER A 42 2.79 19.95 22.57
CA SER A 42 4.13 19.39 22.33
C SER A 42 5.19 20.49 22.26
N ALA A 43 6.29 20.29 22.97
CA ALA A 43 7.47 21.15 22.96
C ALA A 43 8.45 20.81 21.82
N GLY A 44 8.25 19.71 21.08
CA GLY A 44 9.10 19.35 19.95
C GLY A 44 9.03 17.88 19.52
N ASN A 45 9.89 17.53 18.55
CA ASN A 45 10.07 16.19 18.01
C ASN A 45 11.56 15.92 17.72
N GLU A 46 12.12 14.83 18.27
CA GLU A 46 13.45 14.25 17.97
C GLU A 46 14.61 15.27 17.93
N THR A 47 14.70 16.11 18.94
CA THR A 47 15.64 17.23 19.00
C THR A 47 16.57 17.14 20.22
N ILE A 48 17.38 18.17 20.46
CA ILE A 48 18.21 18.26 21.67
C ILE A 48 17.41 18.82 22.84
N LEU A 49 17.74 18.33 24.04
CA LEU A 49 17.02 18.65 25.27
C LEU A 49 16.97 20.14 25.60
N ASP A 50 18.03 20.91 25.34
CA ASP A 50 18.05 22.34 25.66
C ASP A 50 16.96 23.12 24.91
N VAL A 51 16.72 22.75 23.65
CA VAL A 51 15.67 23.34 22.82
C VAL A 51 14.29 22.93 23.31
N VAL A 52 14.08 21.64 23.61
CA VAL A 52 12.81 21.15 24.18
C VAL A 52 12.49 21.86 25.49
N ASN A 53 13.47 21.94 26.40
CA ASN A 53 13.31 22.54 27.71
C ASN A 53 12.91 24.02 27.60
N HIS A 54 13.49 24.72 26.63
CA HIS A 54 13.17 26.11 26.33
C HIS A 54 11.74 26.26 25.81
N TYR A 55 11.35 25.51 24.78
CA TYR A 55 9.99 25.64 24.22
C TYR A 55 8.91 25.10 25.17
N ALA A 56 9.21 24.10 25.98
CA ALA A 56 8.34 23.68 27.08
C ALA A 56 8.15 24.82 28.09
N ALA A 57 9.22 25.56 28.45
CA ALA A 57 9.09 26.74 29.31
C ALA A 57 8.25 27.85 28.66
N VAL A 58 8.40 28.07 27.35
CA VAL A 58 7.57 29.02 26.58
C VAL A 58 6.09 28.63 26.65
N ILE A 59 5.76 27.34 26.47
CA ILE A 59 4.38 26.84 26.62
C ILE A 59 3.86 27.10 28.03
N ARG A 60 4.65 26.83 29.07
CA ARG A 60 4.24 27.08 30.47
C ARG A 60 3.97 28.55 30.77
N GLN A 61 4.65 29.47 30.10
CA GLN A 61 4.40 30.92 30.26
C GLN A 61 3.05 31.37 29.68
N GLU A 62 2.41 30.55 28.84
CA GLU A 62 1.05 30.83 28.36
C GLU A 62 -0.03 30.49 29.40
N ASP A 63 0.37 29.92 30.55
CA ASP A 63 -0.48 29.69 31.74
C ASP A 63 -1.81 28.96 31.41
N ASP A 64 -1.71 27.88 30.62
CA ASP A 64 -2.81 26.93 30.40
C ASP A 64 -2.68 25.74 31.38
N PRO A 65 -3.27 25.81 32.60
CA PRO A 65 -3.18 24.72 33.57
C PRO A 65 -4.07 23.52 33.20
N THR A 66 -4.87 23.60 32.13
CA THR A 66 -5.87 22.59 31.79
C THR A 66 -5.32 21.47 30.90
N ARG A 67 -4.11 21.62 30.38
CA ARG A 67 -3.47 20.69 29.44
C ARG A 67 -2.06 20.33 29.88
N LEU A 68 -1.66 19.11 29.54
CA LEU A 68 -0.30 18.63 29.79
C LEU A 68 0.67 19.18 28.74
N VAL A 69 1.96 19.20 29.06
CA VAL A 69 3.05 19.49 28.14
C VAL A 69 3.86 18.22 27.87
N THR A 70 4.16 17.94 26.61
CA THR A 70 4.84 16.71 26.19
C THR A 70 5.96 16.97 25.18
N TYR A 71 6.72 15.92 24.86
CA TYR A 71 7.77 15.90 23.86
C TYR A 71 7.82 14.52 23.18
N ALA A 72 7.92 14.48 21.85
CA ALA A 72 8.14 13.25 21.08
C ALA A 72 9.66 12.98 20.95
N ALA A 73 10.17 11.98 21.64
CA ALA A 73 11.59 11.66 21.78
C ALA A 73 11.99 10.46 20.93
N SER A 74 13.20 10.50 20.33
CA SER A 74 13.82 9.35 19.64
C SER A 74 14.64 8.44 20.56
N GLY A 75 14.52 8.60 21.88
CA GLY A 75 15.23 7.78 22.86
C GLY A 75 14.88 8.19 24.29
N ASN A 76 15.58 7.60 25.28
CA ASN A 76 15.30 7.76 26.71
C ASN A 76 15.78 9.12 27.28
N GLN A 77 15.37 10.21 26.63
CA GLN A 77 15.59 11.57 27.08
C GLN A 77 14.50 11.96 28.08
N HIS A 78 14.84 12.83 29.03
CA HIS A 78 13.88 13.41 29.99
C HIS A 78 13.92 14.93 29.88
N ALA A 79 12.85 15.51 29.33
CA ALA A 79 12.74 16.95 29.16
C ALA A 79 12.23 17.59 30.46
N LYS A 80 12.83 18.71 30.84
CA LYS A 80 12.32 19.59 31.91
C LYS A 80 11.09 20.33 31.39
N ASN A 81 10.20 20.69 32.30
CA ASN A 81 8.96 21.44 32.03
C ASN A 81 7.89 20.68 31.21
N CYS A 82 8.19 19.49 30.68
CA CYS A 82 7.20 18.53 30.20
C CYS A 82 6.62 17.72 31.37
N ASP A 83 5.33 17.40 31.32
CA ASP A 83 4.66 16.50 32.27
C ASP A 83 5.00 15.03 31.98
N PHE A 84 5.21 14.69 30.70
CA PHE A 84 5.64 13.37 30.26
C PHE A 84 6.37 13.44 28.92
N ASN A 85 7.12 12.40 28.60
CA ASN A 85 7.70 12.20 27.27
C ASN A 85 6.98 11.04 26.58
N ALA A 86 6.76 11.18 25.27
CA ALA A 86 6.33 10.10 24.40
C ALA A 86 7.47 9.74 23.45
N TYR A 87 7.55 8.49 23.05
CA TYR A 87 8.69 7.93 22.34
C TYR A 87 8.32 7.48 20.93
N ASN A 88 9.24 7.70 20.00
CA ASN A 88 9.18 7.16 18.64
C ASN A 88 9.72 5.73 18.67
N THR A 89 8.83 4.76 18.59
CA THR A 89 9.07 3.34 18.90
C THR A 89 8.94 2.46 17.65
N TYR A 90 10.04 2.34 16.92
CA TYR A 90 10.08 1.59 15.67
C TYR A 90 10.80 0.24 15.79
N ASP A 91 10.64 -0.43 16.94
CA ASP A 91 11.17 -1.79 17.17
C ASP A 91 10.69 -2.74 16.07
N GLY A 92 11.62 -3.36 15.35
CA GLY A 92 11.33 -4.20 14.20
C GLY A 92 11.34 -3.49 12.86
N TRP A 93 11.27 -2.16 12.79
CA TRP A 93 11.32 -1.38 11.56
C TRP A 93 12.67 -0.67 11.36
N TYR A 94 12.96 0.40 12.12
CA TYR A 94 14.24 1.12 12.02
C TYR A 94 15.35 0.53 12.90
N THR A 95 14.98 -0.28 13.89
CA THR A 95 15.94 -0.95 14.78
C THR A 95 16.32 -2.31 14.20
N GLY A 96 17.58 -2.73 14.35
CA GLY A 96 18.01 -4.10 14.00
C GLY A 96 17.44 -5.23 14.88
N GLY A 97 16.62 -4.90 15.89
CA GLY A 97 15.92 -5.86 16.75
C GLY A 97 14.61 -6.37 16.14
N PRO A 98 14.05 -7.47 16.66
CA PRO A 98 12.79 -8.04 16.18
C PRO A 98 11.60 -7.14 16.51
N TYR A 99 10.53 -7.24 15.73
CA TYR A 99 9.28 -6.51 15.97
C TYR A 99 8.67 -6.80 17.35
N THR A 100 9.01 -7.94 17.95
CA THR A 100 8.56 -8.35 19.27
C THR A 100 9.10 -7.50 20.42
N ASP A 101 10.24 -6.83 20.21
CA ASP A 101 10.92 -6.02 21.24
C ASP A 101 10.08 -4.87 21.76
N PHE A 102 9.05 -4.48 21.02
CA PHE A 102 8.09 -3.46 21.44
C PHE A 102 7.39 -3.71 22.78
N LYS A 103 7.31 -4.98 23.21
CA LYS A 103 6.80 -5.30 24.55
C LYS A 103 7.69 -4.76 25.68
N LYS A 104 8.98 -4.50 25.42
CA LYS A 104 9.91 -3.99 26.42
C LYS A 104 9.48 -2.60 26.92
N LEU A 105 9.68 -2.37 28.22
CA LEU A 105 9.38 -1.14 28.94
C LEU A 105 10.68 -0.57 29.55
N PRO A 106 10.73 0.72 29.94
CA PRO A 106 9.65 1.71 29.89
C PRO A 106 9.44 2.36 28.53
N HIS A 107 10.44 2.39 27.64
CA HIS A 107 10.45 3.19 26.40
C HIS A 107 9.21 3.08 25.48
N ASN A 108 8.42 2.02 25.59
CA ASN A 108 7.25 1.79 24.74
C ASN A 108 5.90 1.97 25.48
N ASP A 109 5.87 2.59 26.67
CA ASP A 109 4.64 2.88 27.43
C ASP A 109 3.83 4.06 26.85
N MET A 110 4.53 5.14 26.48
CA MET A 110 3.99 6.36 25.89
C MET A 110 4.46 6.45 24.43
N VAL A 111 3.71 5.89 23.49
CA VAL A 111 4.13 5.83 22.08
C VAL A 111 3.61 7.04 21.31
N SER A 112 4.51 7.90 20.82
CA SER A 112 4.18 9.01 19.91
C SER A 112 4.21 8.60 18.44
N GLU A 113 5.05 7.63 18.09
CA GLU A 113 5.11 7.08 16.75
C GLU A 113 5.47 5.61 16.76
N THR A 114 4.81 4.83 15.91
CA THR A 114 5.21 3.49 15.52
C THR A 114 4.56 3.19 14.17
N GLY A 115 5.10 2.23 13.43
CA GLY A 115 4.56 1.84 12.14
C GLY A 115 5.59 1.18 11.23
N SER A 116 5.10 0.59 10.15
CA SER A 116 5.89 -0.04 9.09
C SER A 116 5.47 0.52 7.74
N GLY A 117 6.41 0.59 6.80
CA GLY A 117 6.08 0.90 5.41
C GLY A 117 5.57 -0.35 4.70
N ASP A 118 4.66 -0.16 3.76
CA ASP A 118 4.24 -1.15 2.79
C ASP A 118 3.89 -0.50 1.46
N TRP A 119 4.17 -1.22 0.39
CA TRP A 119 3.73 -0.85 -0.95
C TRP A 119 2.84 -1.95 -1.51
N ILE A 120 1.67 -1.58 -2.04
CA ILE A 120 0.58 -2.51 -2.40
C ILE A 120 0.90 -3.47 -3.56
N THR A 121 2.08 -3.32 -4.17
CA THR A 121 2.57 -4.22 -5.22
C THR A 121 3.65 -5.15 -4.68
N HIS A 122 4.19 -4.90 -3.50
CA HIS A 122 5.29 -5.66 -2.94
C HIS A 122 4.78 -6.84 -2.12
N HIS A 123 5.14 -8.04 -2.56
CA HIS A 123 4.67 -9.26 -1.93
C HIS A 123 5.78 -10.26 -1.68
N VAL A 124 5.70 -10.97 -0.56
CA VAL A 124 6.58 -12.09 -0.24
C VAL A 124 5.79 -13.32 0.21
N PRO A 125 6.34 -14.53 0.05
CA PRO A 125 5.73 -15.72 0.63
C PRO A 125 5.55 -15.58 2.15
N TYR A 126 4.43 -16.07 2.67
CA TYR A 126 4.23 -16.13 4.13
C TYR A 126 5.27 -17.10 4.71
N GLY A 127 5.95 -16.66 5.77
CA GLY A 127 7.07 -17.40 6.37
C GLY A 127 8.45 -17.08 5.80
N THR A 128 8.55 -16.26 4.74
CA THR A 128 9.83 -15.72 4.24
C THR A 128 9.95 -14.22 4.49
N ILE A 129 9.19 -13.71 5.44
CA ILE A 129 9.00 -12.28 5.67
C ILE A 129 10.34 -11.62 6.00
N LYS A 130 10.73 -10.69 5.13
CA LYS A 130 11.88 -9.80 5.26
C LYS A 130 11.51 -8.48 4.62
N PHE A 131 12.12 -7.39 5.07
CA PHE A 131 11.93 -6.07 4.52
C PHE A 131 13.27 -5.34 4.43
N VAL A 132 13.35 -4.40 3.50
CA VAL A 132 14.48 -3.47 3.38
C VAL A 132 13.90 -2.07 3.35
N ILE A 133 14.24 -1.28 4.37
CA ILE A 133 13.69 0.05 4.60
C ILE A 133 13.93 0.94 3.38
N ASN A 134 12.89 1.64 2.91
CA ASN A 134 12.90 2.54 1.76
C ASN A 134 13.27 1.90 0.40
N GLU A 135 13.40 0.57 0.32
CA GLU A 135 13.75 -0.14 -0.92
C GLU A 135 12.72 -1.21 -1.28
N TYR A 136 12.40 -2.09 -0.33
CA TYR A 136 11.45 -3.19 -0.54
C TYR A 136 10.64 -3.44 0.73
N GLU A 137 9.43 -2.89 0.73
CA GLU A 137 8.52 -2.86 1.87
C GLU A 137 7.24 -3.66 1.57
N PRO A 138 7.23 -4.99 1.82
CA PRO A 138 6.11 -5.84 1.42
C PRO A 138 4.91 -5.76 2.37
N GLU A 139 3.70 -5.91 1.82
CA GLU A 139 2.46 -5.89 2.60
C GLU A 139 2.47 -6.95 3.71
N GLU A 140 2.96 -8.17 3.45
CA GLU A 140 2.96 -9.26 4.45
C GLU A 140 3.81 -8.94 5.69
N TYR A 141 4.86 -8.12 5.55
CA TYR A 141 5.62 -7.65 6.71
C TYR A 141 4.80 -6.63 7.51
N SER A 142 4.16 -5.67 6.85
CA SER A 142 3.34 -4.64 7.49
C SER A 142 2.12 -5.23 8.18
N GLU A 143 1.48 -6.24 7.58
CA GLU A 143 0.44 -7.07 8.21
C GLU A 143 0.95 -7.66 9.52
N MET A 144 2.02 -8.46 9.48
CA MET A 144 2.59 -9.13 10.66
C MET A 144 2.99 -8.12 11.76
N PHE A 145 3.64 -7.01 11.37
CA PHE A 145 4.04 -5.94 12.28
C PHE A 145 2.82 -5.33 12.98
N THR A 146 1.80 -4.99 12.21
CA THR A 146 0.56 -4.35 12.71
C THR A 146 -0.25 -5.29 13.59
N GLU A 147 -0.40 -6.56 13.18
CA GLU A 147 -1.04 -7.61 13.96
C GLU A 147 -0.42 -7.74 15.35
N TYR A 148 0.91 -7.80 15.43
CA TYR A 148 1.60 -7.89 16.72
C TYR A 148 1.41 -6.64 17.57
N ARG A 149 1.55 -5.45 16.96
CA ARG A 149 1.41 -4.16 17.65
C ARG A 149 0.02 -4.01 18.25
N LEU A 150 -1.02 -4.17 17.44
CA LEU A 150 -2.40 -3.99 17.89
C LEU A 150 -2.83 -5.07 18.88
N GLN A 151 -2.43 -6.32 18.69
CA GLN A 151 -2.68 -7.37 19.67
C GLN A 151 -2.01 -7.05 21.02
N THR A 152 -0.81 -6.47 20.99
CA THR A 152 -0.11 -6.07 22.21
C THR A 152 -0.81 -4.90 22.91
N VAL A 153 -1.03 -3.78 22.22
CA VAL A 153 -1.51 -2.53 22.85
C VAL A 153 -3.00 -2.52 23.13
N CYS A 154 -3.81 -3.23 22.34
CA CYS A 154 -5.26 -3.22 22.49
C CYS A 154 -5.80 -4.42 23.27
N ARG A 155 -5.00 -5.45 23.53
CA ARG A 155 -5.45 -6.65 24.27
C ARG A 155 -4.48 -7.14 25.34
N ASN A 156 -3.25 -7.49 24.97
CA ASN A 156 -2.37 -8.22 25.87
C ASN A 156 -1.78 -7.36 27.00
N ASP A 157 -1.58 -6.06 26.76
CA ASP A 157 -0.80 -5.20 27.66
C ASP A 157 -1.38 -3.78 27.77
N VAL A 158 -2.71 -3.63 27.68
CA VAL A 158 -3.41 -2.33 27.58
C VAL A 158 -3.05 -1.38 28.73
N VAL A 159 -2.97 -1.90 29.96
CA VAL A 159 -2.74 -1.09 31.18
C VAL A 159 -1.37 -0.40 31.17
N ASN A 160 -0.37 -1.01 30.56
CA ASN A 160 0.98 -0.46 30.47
C ASN A 160 1.20 0.37 29.18
N ARG A 161 0.13 0.66 28.41
CA ARG A 161 0.17 1.48 27.20
C ARG A 161 -0.80 2.67 27.29
N PRO A 162 -0.60 3.59 28.27
CA PRO A 162 -1.47 4.75 28.46
C PRO A 162 -1.56 5.69 27.24
N MET A 163 -0.59 5.67 26.33
CA MET A 163 -0.64 6.41 25.08
C MET A 163 -0.09 5.58 23.92
N PHE A 164 -0.85 5.53 22.82
CA PHE A 164 -0.46 4.85 21.59
C PHE A 164 -0.88 5.64 20.36
N LEU A 165 0.11 6.13 19.61
CA LEU A 165 -0.09 6.80 18.32
C LEU A 165 0.59 6.02 17.19
N TRP A 166 -0.09 5.94 16.06
CA TRP A 166 0.41 5.31 14.84
C TRP A 166 0.89 6.35 13.84
N TRP A 167 2.09 6.15 13.31
CA TRP A 167 2.61 6.91 12.17
C TRP A 167 2.47 6.06 10.90
N ASN A 168 1.55 6.38 9.99
CA ASN A 168 0.62 7.52 10.01
C ASN A 168 -0.68 7.20 9.27
N PHE A 169 -1.62 8.15 9.20
CA PHE A 169 -2.93 7.88 8.60
C PHE A 169 -2.87 7.67 7.08
N ARG A 170 -2.16 8.53 6.35
CA ARG A 170 -2.12 8.53 4.88
C ARG A 170 -0.72 8.76 4.38
N GLU A 171 -0.29 8.04 3.36
CA GLU A 171 1.01 8.27 2.74
C GLU A 171 1.18 9.73 2.30
N PHE A 172 2.41 10.22 2.33
CA PHE A 172 2.75 11.60 1.96
C PHE A 172 4.09 11.67 1.24
N TYR A 173 4.35 12.79 0.57
CA TYR A 173 5.60 12.99 -0.15
C TYR A 173 6.76 13.19 0.83
N ASN A 174 7.83 12.42 0.68
CA ASN A 174 9.06 12.52 1.46
C ASN A 174 10.21 11.85 0.70
N LEU A 175 11.46 12.32 0.87
CA LEU A 175 12.66 11.72 0.30
C LEU A 175 13.02 10.40 1.02
N LYS A 176 12.13 9.40 0.90
CA LYS A 176 12.23 8.08 1.51
C LYS A 176 12.15 7.01 0.43
N PHE A 177 11.09 6.21 0.40
CA PHE A 177 10.90 5.17 -0.61
C PHE A 177 10.91 5.80 -2.02
N LYS A 178 11.82 5.32 -2.87
CA LYS A 178 12.13 5.86 -4.21
C LYS A 178 12.39 7.38 -4.26
N ASN A 179 12.88 7.96 -3.17
CA ASN A 179 13.03 9.42 -3.01
C ASN A 179 11.73 10.20 -3.28
N ASN A 180 10.57 9.57 -3.08
CA ASN A 180 9.26 10.15 -3.43
C ASN A 180 8.26 10.10 -2.27
N ARG A 181 8.20 8.96 -1.57
CA ARG A 181 7.05 8.59 -0.73
C ARG A 181 7.48 8.13 0.66
N ASN A 182 6.75 8.56 1.69
CA ASN A 182 6.61 7.77 2.92
C ASN A 182 5.35 6.91 2.81
N THR A 183 5.55 5.60 2.87
CA THR A 183 4.62 4.49 2.60
C THR A 183 3.93 3.95 3.87
N LYS A 184 4.22 4.49 5.06
CA LYS A 184 3.67 3.99 6.34
C LYS A 184 2.19 4.29 6.60
N GLY A 185 1.53 4.92 5.62
CA GLY A 185 0.14 5.30 5.72
C GLY A 185 -0.79 4.10 5.74
N LEU A 186 -1.79 4.09 6.62
CA LEU A 186 -2.92 3.15 6.55
C LEU A 186 -3.70 3.30 5.23
N TYR A 187 -3.62 4.48 4.62
CA TYR A 187 -4.18 4.78 3.30
C TYR A 187 -3.06 5.16 2.34
N THR A 188 -3.17 4.73 1.08
CA THR A 188 -2.30 5.19 -0.01
C THR A 188 -2.38 6.71 -0.19
N LEU A 189 -1.44 7.29 -0.94
CA LEU A 189 -1.47 8.73 -1.19
C LEU A 189 -2.81 9.19 -1.77
N ALA A 190 -3.52 8.41 -2.59
CA ALA A 190 -4.81 8.85 -3.14
C ALA A 190 -6.02 8.51 -2.25
N GLY A 191 -5.81 7.86 -1.09
CA GLY A 191 -6.89 7.58 -0.13
C GLY A 191 -7.54 6.20 -0.28
N MET A 192 -6.85 5.24 -0.90
CA MET A 192 -7.27 3.84 -0.88
C MET A 192 -6.82 3.20 0.45
N PRO A 193 -7.70 2.51 1.19
CA PRO A 193 -7.30 1.81 2.41
C PRO A 193 -6.40 0.62 2.08
N LYS A 194 -5.31 0.47 2.83
CA LYS A 194 -4.49 -0.74 2.84
C LYS A 194 -5.08 -1.78 3.79
N ASP A 195 -4.62 -3.03 3.72
CA ASP A 195 -5.11 -4.11 4.58
C ASP A 195 -5.02 -3.78 6.07
N ALA A 196 -3.92 -3.13 6.49
CA ALA A 196 -3.73 -2.67 7.86
C ALA A 196 -4.85 -1.74 8.37
N ALA A 197 -5.47 -0.91 7.50
CA ALA A 197 -6.54 0.00 7.89
C ALA A 197 -7.77 -0.74 8.45
N PHE A 198 -8.08 -1.92 7.90
CA PHE A 198 -9.19 -2.74 8.36
C PHE A 198 -8.89 -3.38 9.72
N LEU A 199 -7.64 -3.76 9.96
CA LEU A 199 -7.20 -4.25 11.27
C LEU A 199 -7.31 -3.17 12.35
N PHE A 200 -6.97 -1.91 12.03
CA PHE A 200 -7.22 -0.78 12.91
C PHE A 200 -8.70 -0.62 13.26
N GLN A 201 -9.60 -0.71 12.28
CA GLN A 201 -11.06 -0.64 12.53
C GLN A 201 -11.51 -1.73 13.52
N LEU A 202 -10.96 -2.95 13.37
CA LEU A 202 -11.31 -4.10 14.20
C LEU A 202 -10.89 -3.97 15.67
N PHE A 203 -9.72 -3.38 15.94
CA PHE A 203 -9.24 -3.18 17.31
C PHE A 203 -9.81 -1.94 17.98
N PHE A 204 -10.00 -0.83 17.24
CA PHE A 204 -10.45 0.44 17.81
C PHE A 204 -11.98 0.67 17.70
N ASN A 205 -12.69 -0.11 16.90
CA ASN A 205 -14.15 -0.10 16.81
C ASN A 205 -14.73 -1.53 16.80
N PRO A 206 -14.54 -2.30 17.89
CA PRO A 206 -14.88 -3.72 17.93
C PRO A 206 -16.38 -4.01 17.75
N GLY A 207 -17.26 -3.00 17.94
CA GLY A 207 -18.71 -3.13 17.75
C GLY A 207 -19.17 -3.04 16.29
N LYS A 208 -18.32 -2.61 15.35
CA LYS A 208 -18.66 -2.56 13.93
C LYS A 208 -18.22 -3.86 13.24
N PRO A 209 -19.12 -4.64 12.64
CA PRO A 209 -18.73 -5.83 11.89
C PRO A 209 -17.81 -5.48 10.72
N VAL A 210 -16.71 -6.22 10.59
CA VAL A 210 -15.77 -6.11 9.46
C VAL A 210 -15.44 -7.52 8.97
N VAL A 211 -15.44 -7.70 7.65
CA VAL A 211 -14.94 -8.88 6.94
C VAL A 211 -14.11 -8.35 5.79
N HIS A 212 -12.81 -8.67 5.75
CA HIS A 212 -11.86 -8.13 4.77
C HIS A 212 -10.86 -9.19 4.34
N LEU A 213 -10.69 -9.41 3.04
CA LEU A 213 -9.67 -10.27 2.45
C LEU A 213 -8.39 -9.47 2.17
N CYS A 214 -7.27 -9.97 2.66
CA CYS A 214 -5.96 -9.34 2.48
C CYS A 214 -5.30 -9.77 1.15
N GLY A 215 -4.42 -8.92 0.62
CA GLY A 215 -3.58 -9.20 -0.55
C GLY A 215 -4.36 -9.23 -1.87
N ARG A 216 -5.41 -8.42 -2.01
CA ARG A 216 -6.20 -8.31 -3.25
C ARG A 216 -5.40 -7.74 -4.43
N TYR A 217 -4.31 -7.03 -4.15
CA TYR A 217 -3.47 -6.37 -5.16
C TYR A 217 -2.36 -7.30 -5.69
N HIS A 218 -2.07 -8.40 -4.99
CA HIS A 218 -1.31 -9.54 -5.53
C HIS A 218 -2.19 -10.39 -6.47
N PHE A 219 -2.76 -9.76 -7.49
CA PHE A 219 -3.79 -10.38 -8.34
C PHE A 219 -3.27 -11.57 -9.17
N LEU A 220 -1.96 -11.64 -9.47
CA LEU A 220 -1.32 -12.78 -10.13
C LEU A 220 -0.20 -13.36 -9.24
N ARG A 221 -0.51 -14.44 -8.52
CA ARG A 221 0.37 -15.08 -7.55
C ARG A 221 1.36 -16.03 -8.21
N GLY A 222 2.64 -15.81 -7.92
CA GLY A 222 3.76 -16.68 -8.31
C GLY A 222 4.27 -17.61 -7.22
N PHE A 223 3.77 -17.46 -5.99
CA PHE A 223 4.21 -18.26 -4.84
C PHE A 223 3.59 -19.65 -4.84
N ALA A 224 3.94 -20.47 -3.83
CA ALA A 224 3.34 -21.79 -3.64
C ALA A 224 1.80 -21.67 -3.60
N PRO A 225 1.05 -22.59 -4.24
CA PRO A 225 -0.40 -22.47 -4.32
C PRO A 225 -1.13 -22.44 -2.97
N ASP A 226 -0.51 -23.01 -1.93
CA ASP A 226 -0.98 -23.05 -0.54
C ASP A 226 -0.34 -21.96 0.35
N ASN A 227 0.32 -20.95 -0.25
CA ASN A 227 0.92 -19.80 0.43
C ASN A 227 -0.13 -18.82 0.99
N GLY A 228 -1.13 -19.31 1.70
CA GLY A 228 -2.00 -18.48 2.53
C GLY A 228 -3.08 -17.68 1.80
N ILE A 229 -4.27 -17.71 2.38
CA ILE A 229 -5.33 -16.73 2.20
C ILE A 229 -5.55 -16.13 3.57
N LYS A 230 -5.29 -14.83 3.73
CA LYS A 230 -5.48 -14.11 4.98
C LYS A 230 -6.74 -13.25 4.93
N ALA A 231 -7.46 -13.17 6.04
CA ALA A 231 -8.58 -12.27 6.21
C ALA A 231 -8.57 -11.62 7.60
N TYR A 232 -9.13 -10.43 7.70
CA TYR A 232 -9.40 -9.74 8.95
C TYR A 232 -10.89 -9.67 9.26
N SER A 233 -11.28 -10.06 10.49
CA SER A 233 -12.67 -9.97 10.95
C SER A 233 -12.80 -10.00 12.48
N ASN A 234 -13.84 -9.39 13.04
CA ASN A 234 -14.20 -9.51 14.47
C ASN A 234 -15.25 -10.60 14.72
N ALA A 235 -15.66 -11.34 13.70
CA ALA A 235 -16.53 -12.50 13.85
C ALA A 235 -15.90 -13.56 14.77
N VAL A 236 -16.73 -14.38 15.41
CA VAL A 236 -16.27 -15.50 16.26
C VAL A 236 -15.61 -16.59 15.41
N GLU A 237 -16.15 -16.82 14.22
CA GLU A 237 -15.63 -17.75 13.22
C GLU A 237 -15.85 -17.15 11.83
N LEU A 238 -15.00 -17.54 10.87
CA LEU A 238 -15.11 -17.13 9.47
C LEU A 238 -15.06 -18.34 8.57
N GLN A 239 -15.89 -18.37 7.52
CA GLN A 239 -15.88 -19.41 6.50
C GLN A 239 -15.27 -18.89 5.21
N LEU A 240 -14.27 -19.60 4.68
CA LEU A 240 -13.75 -19.42 3.33
C LEU A 240 -14.52 -20.31 2.35
N THR A 241 -14.90 -19.76 1.20
CA THR A 241 -15.35 -20.49 0.02
C THR A 241 -14.37 -20.23 -1.12
N LEU A 242 -13.76 -21.31 -1.64
CA LEU A 242 -12.82 -21.23 -2.77
C LEU A 242 -13.45 -21.91 -3.97
N ASN A 243 -13.69 -21.16 -5.05
CA ASN A 243 -14.29 -21.64 -6.29
C ASN A 243 -15.61 -22.38 -6.05
N GLY A 244 -16.49 -21.82 -5.20
CA GLY A 244 -17.78 -22.41 -4.84
C GLY A 244 -17.70 -23.57 -3.83
N VAL A 245 -16.50 -23.96 -3.37
CA VAL A 245 -16.31 -25.02 -2.37
C VAL A 245 -15.98 -24.41 -1.01
N ALA A 246 -16.90 -24.56 -0.06
CA ALA A 246 -16.70 -24.15 1.32
C ALA A 246 -15.55 -24.94 1.99
N ARG A 247 -14.77 -24.25 2.82
CA ARG A 247 -13.71 -24.80 3.66
C ARG A 247 -14.14 -24.83 5.11
N GLU A 248 -13.32 -25.48 5.93
CA GLU A 248 -13.51 -25.46 7.38
C GLU A 248 -13.50 -24.04 7.90
N LYS A 249 -14.42 -23.79 8.85
CA LYS A 249 -14.47 -22.53 9.58
C LYS A 249 -13.24 -22.43 10.47
N ILE A 250 -12.64 -21.25 10.49
CA ILE A 250 -11.55 -20.93 11.42
C ILE A 250 -12.13 -20.08 12.54
N TRP A 251 -11.72 -20.35 13.78
CA TRP A 251 -12.10 -19.58 14.95
C TRP A 251 -11.20 -18.37 15.14
N ASN A 252 -11.77 -17.26 15.56
CA ASN A 252 -11.04 -16.05 15.89
C ASN A 252 -10.02 -16.34 17.02
N GLY A 253 -8.80 -15.82 16.87
CA GLY A 253 -7.70 -16.04 17.82
C GLY A 253 -6.94 -17.36 17.61
N SER A 254 -7.31 -18.18 16.62
CA SER A 254 -6.55 -19.38 16.26
C SER A 254 -5.30 -19.11 15.43
N TYR A 255 -5.20 -17.95 14.78
CA TYR A 255 -3.99 -17.57 14.06
C TYR A 255 -2.85 -17.24 15.03
N HIS A 256 -1.68 -17.81 14.77
CA HIS A 256 -0.45 -17.51 15.51
C HIS A 256 0.50 -16.75 14.59
N ILE A 257 0.90 -15.55 15.02
CA ILE A 257 1.92 -14.77 14.34
C ILE A 257 3.23 -15.61 14.33
N PRO A 258 3.99 -15.68 13.22
CA PRO A 258 5.22 -16.47 13.18
C PRO A 258 6.26 -16.04 14.22
N ASP A 259 7.06 -17.00 14.68
CA ASP A 259 8.22 -16.73 15.52
C ASP A 259 9.18 -15.73 14.85
N SER A 260 9.85 -14.93 15.68
CA SER A 260 10.92 -14.03 15.26
C SER A 260 12.26 -14.49 15.83
N GLU A 261 13.34 -13.82 15.46
CA GLU A 261 14.68 -14.16 15.97
C GLU A 261 15.46 -12.92 16.37
N VAL A 262 16.26 -13.04 17.43
CA VAL A 262 17.29 -12.05 17.81
C VAL A 262 18.66 -12.64 17.52
N LYS A 263 19.50 -11.90 16.79
CA LYS A 263 20.93 -12.23 16.67
C LYS A 263 21.70 -11.64 17.84
N LYS A 264 22.37 -12.50 18.61
CA LYS A 264 23.34 -12.09 19.64
C LYS A 264 24.62 -11.56 18.99
N GLU A 265 25.44 -10.83 19.76
CA GLU A 265 26.75 -10.29 19.32
C GLU A 265 27.69 -11.38 18.78
N ASN A 266 27.60 -12.60 19.31
CA ASN A 266 28.36 -13.77 18.85
C ASN A 266 27.77 -14.44 17.59
N GLY A 267 26.77 -13.82 16.94
CA GLY A 267 26.10 -14.33 15.74
C GLY A 267 25.03 -15.40 15.99
N THR A 268 24.82 -15.85 17.24
CA THR A 268 23.81 -16.87 17.55
C THR A 268 22.40 -16.29 17.42
N ALA A 269 21.53 -16.94 16.64
CA ALA A 269 20.12 -16.62 16.57
C ALA A 269 19.37 -17.25 17.77
N VAL A 270 18.58 -16.45 18.47
CA VAL A 270 17.69 -16.90 19.53
C VAL A 270 16.25 -16.70 19.07
N PRO A 271 15.44 -17.77 19.00
CA PRO A 271 14.04 -17.65 18.62
C PRO A 271 13.25 -16.93 19.72
N ILE A 272 12.35 -16.06 19.29
CA ILE A 272 11.31 -15.45 20.12
C ILE A 272 9.97 -15.97 19.61
N PRO A 273 9.25 -16.74 20.45
CA PRO A 273 7.94 -17.25 20.08
C PRO A 273 6.98 -16.14 19.66
N GLY A 274 6.20 -16.41 18.63
CA GLY A 274 5.09 -15.58 18.23
C GLY A 274 3.98 -15.52 19.28
N ILE A 275 2.88 -14.86 18.92
CA ILE A 275 1.69 -14.78 19.78
C ILE A 275 0.42 -15.08 18.98
N PRO A 276 -0.65 -15.59 19.62
CA PRO A 276 -1.95 -15.61 18.98
C PRO A 276 -2.41 -14.18 18.67
N ALA A 277 -2.97 -13.97 17.49
CA ALA A 277 -3.55 -12.70 17.10
C ALA A 277 -5.06 -12.83 16.95
N ALA A 278 -5.78 -11.95 17.62
CA ALA A 278 -7.18 -11.79 17.39
C ALA A 278 -7.44 -11.08 16.07
N ASN A 279 -8.62 -11.36 15.54
CA ASN A 279 -9.15 -10.80 14.32
C ASN A 279 -8.41 -11.19 13.03
N VAL A 280 -7.52 -12.17 13.09
CA VAL A 280 -6.76 -12.68 11.94
C VAL A 280 -7.17 -14.12 11.65
N PHE A 281 -7.51 -14.39 10.39
CA PHE A 281 -7.85 -15.71 9.89
C PHE A 281 -6.93 -16.07 8.73
N PHE A 282 -6.49 -17.33 8.68
CA PHE A 282 -5.49 -17.76 7.71
C PHE A 282 -5.74 -19.19 7.24
N TRP A 283 -5.96 -19.38 5.95
CA TRP A 283 -6.13 -20.70 5.33
C TRP A 283 -4.94 -21.03 4.44
N LYS A 284 -4.43 -22.27 4.52
CA LYS A 284 -3.45 -22.81 3.56
C LYS A 284 -4.13 -23.61 2.43
N THR A 285 -5.32 -23.17 2.02
CA THR A 285 -6.06 -23.87 0.96
C THR A 285 -5.34 -23.63 -0.38
N PRO A 286 -4.97 -24.69 -1.13
CA PRO A 286 -4.24 -24.53 -2.38
C PRO A 286 -5.11 -23.90 -3.47
N LEU A 287 -4.59 -22.86 -4.12
CA LEU A 287 -5.15 -22.26 -5.32
C LEU A 287 -4.92 -23.19 -6.54
N LYS A 288 -5.89 -23.27 -7.44
CA LYS A 288 -5.67 -23.97 -8.73
C LYS A 288 -4.95 -23.04 -9.71
N PRO A 289 -4.14 -23.56 -10.65
CA PRO A 289 -3.65 -22.80 -11.80
C PRO A 289 -4.73 -21.92 -12.45
N GLY A 290 -4.40 -20.66 -12.76
CA GLY A 290 -5.33 -19.70 -13.36
C GLY A 290 -6.30 -19.07 -12.35
N ARG A 291 -7.53 -18.76 -12.79
CA ARG A 291 -8.52 -17.98 -12.03
C ARG A 291 -9.04 -18.70 -10.79
N ASN A 292 -9.04 -18.01 -9.65
CA ASN A 292 -9.64 -18.43 -8.39
C ASN A 292 -10.58 -17.34 -7.84
N LEU A 293 -11.83 -17.71 -7.55
CA LEU A 293 -12.76 -16.88 -6.78
C LEU A 293 -12.65 -17.26 -5.30
N ILE A 294 -12.31 -16.27 -4.47
CA ILE A 294 -12.12 -16.40 -3.03
C ILE A 294 -13.20 -15.55 -2.36
N GLU A 295 -13.99 -16.16 -1.50
CA GLU A 295 -15.08 -15.51 -0.77
C GLU A 295 -14.97 -15.85 0.71
N VAL A 296 -15.22 -14.87 1.59
CA VAL A 296 -15.30 -15.10 3.04
C VAL A 296 -16.59 -14.53 3.59
N SER A 297 -17.16 -15.20 4.58
CA SER A 297 -18.37 -14.74 5.26
C SER A 297 -18.35 -15.07 6.76
N ASP A 298 -18.98 -14.20 7.54
CA ASP A 298 -19.24 -14.37 8.97
C ASP A 298 -20.57 -15.09 9.27
N GLY A 299 -21.35 -15.43 8.24
CA GLY A 299 -22.67 -16.04 8.38
C GLY A 299 -23.78 -15.09 8.86
N GLN A 300 -23.50 -13.79 9.00
CA GLN A 300 -24.44 -12.75 9.44
C GLN A 300 -24.77 -11.73 8.34
N GLY A 301 -24.42 -12.05 7.09
CA GLY A 301 -24.65 -11.19 5.93
C GLY A 301 -23.47 -10.30 5.58
N HIS A 302 -22.40 -10.28 6.38
CA HIS A 302 -21.14 -9.62 6.00
C HIS A 302 -20.26 -10.60 5.23
N ASN A 303 -19.69 -10.12 4.14
CA ASN A 303 -18.86 -10.90 3.24
C ASN A 303 -17.85 -10.01 2.53
N ASP A 304 -16.78 -10.64 2.06
CA ASP A 304 -15.84 -10.03 1.13
C ASP A 304 -15.42 -11.07 0.10
N ARG A 305 -14.98 -10.60 -1.07
CA ARG A 305 -14.55 -11.46 -2.18
C ARG A 305 -13.41 -10.85 -2.97
N MET A 306 -12.53 -11.71 -3.47
CA MET A 306 -11.51 -11.33 -4.44
C MET A 306 -11.31 -12.39 -5.52
N ILE A 307 -10.80 -11.95 -6.67
CA ILE A 307 -10.36 -12.83 -7.76
C ILE A 307 -8.84 -12.76 -7.82
N ILE A 308 -8.20 -13.93 -7.72
CA ILE A 308 -6.75 -14.12 -7.76
C ILE A 308 -6.40 -15.15 -8.83
N TYR A 309 -5.32 -14.92 -9.55
CA TYR A 309 -4.77 -15.83 -10.55
C TYR A 309 -3.52 -16.50 -10.00
N GLN A 310 -3.39 -17.82 -10.11
CA GLN A 310 -2.22 -18.58 -9.66
C GLN A 310 -1.37 -19.03 -10.84
N LYS A 311 -0.04 -18.81 -10.78
CA LYS A 311 0.93 -19.33 -11.75
C LYS A 311 1.18 -20.85 -11.53
N PRO A 312 1.49 -21.62 -12.60
CA PRO A 312 1.38 -21.22 -14.00
C PRO A 312 -0.09 -20.97 -14.34
N ALA A 313 -0.39 -19.93 -15.12
CA ALA A 313 -1.74 -19.70 -15.63
C ALA A 313 -2.00 -20.70 -16.79
N GLY A 314 -2.02 -22.00 -16.48
CA GLY A 314 -1.90 -23.10 -17.45
C GLY A 314 -3.15 -23.40 -18.28
N ALA A 315 -4.25 -22.65 -18.09
CA ALA A 315 -5.43 -22.74 -18.95
C ALA A 315 -6.02 -21.35 -19.12
N SER A 316 -6.28 -20.93 -20.37
CA SER A 316 -7.15 -19.77 -20.59
C SER A 316 -8.50 -20.10 -19.98
N ASP A 317 -9.05 -19.18 -19.19
CA ASP A 317 -10.44 -19.31 -18.77
C ASP A 317 -11.29 -19.27 -20.04
N ALA A 318 -11.98 -20.39 -20.34
CA ALA A 318 -12.77 -20.52 -21.56
C ALA A 318 -13.93 -19.51 -21.62
N SER A 319 -14.27 -18.88 -20.49
CA SER A 319 -15.27 -17.81 -20.43
C SER A 319 -14.69 -16.39 -20.49
N ALA A 320 -13.36 -16.23 -20.45
CA ALA A 320 -12.74 -14.91 -20.44
C ALA A 320 -13.01 -14.13 -21.73
N LEU A 321 -13.20 -12.82 -21.58
CA LEU A 321 -13.40 -11.89 -22.71
C LEU A 321 -12.24 -11.91 -23.71
N VAL A 322 -11.01 -12.12 -23.22
CA VAL A 322 -9.80 -12.22 -24.03
C VAL A 322 -9.36 -13.68 -24.13
N GLN A 323 -9.34 -14.21 -25.35
CA GLN A 323 -8.95 -15.56 -25.72
C GLN A 323 -7.67 -15.56 -26.57
N GLU A 324 -7.04 -16.72 -26.72
CA GLU A 324 -5.84 -16.90 -27.57
C GLU A 324 -4.75 -15.84 -27.27
N LEU A 325 -4.59 -15.45 -26.01
CA LEU A 325 -3.65 -14.41 -25.60
C LEU A 325 -2.22 -14.94 -25.65
N GLU A 326 -1.40 -14.29 -26.46
CA GLU A 326 0.00 -14.63 -26.68
C GLU A 326 0.87 -13.38 -26.52
N SER A 327 1.99 -13.57 -25.82
CA SER A 327 3.10 -12.64 -25.78
C SER A 327 4.23 -13.17 -26.67
N SER A 328 4.81 -12.29 -27.48
CA SER A 328 5.98 -12.62 -28.30
C SER A 328 7.29 -12.79 -27.51
N ASN A 329 7.30 -12.48 -26.22
CA ASN A 329 8.50 -12.51 -25.37
C ASN A 329 8.30 -13.52 -24.23
N PRO A 330 9.03 -14.64 -24.22
CA PRO A 330 8.86 -15.67 -23.19
C PRO A 330 9.23 -15.17 -21.77
N ASP A 331 10.05 -14.13 -21.65
CA ASP A 331 10.42 -13.52 -20.36
C ASP A 331 9.36 -12.52 -19.86
N ASN A 332 8.36 -12.20 -20.69
CA ASN A 332 7.25 -11.31 -20.35
C ASN A 332 5.87 -11.91 -20.72
N PRO A 333 5.48 -13.04 -20.11
CA PRO A 333 4.19 -13.68 -20.40
C PRO A 333 3.02 -12.74 -20.05
N ALA A 334 1.99 -12.77 -20.89
CA ALA A 334 0.79 -11.98 -20.71
C ALA A 334 -0.34 -12.81 -20.07
N CYS A 335 -1.14 -12.20 -19.21
CA CYS A 335 -2.32 -12.81 -18.61
C CYS A 335 -3.48 -11.82 -18.63
N PHE A 336 -4.66 -12.26 -19.06
CA PHE A 336 -5.86 -11.43 -18.96
C PHE A 336 -6.42 -11.53 -17.54
N ILE A 337 -6.54 -10.37 -16.89
CA ILE A 337 -7.07 -10.22 -15.55
C ILE A 337 -8.52 -9.77 -15.67
N ASP A 338 -9.41 -10.74 -15.54
CA ASP A 338 -10.87 -10.56 -15.64
C ASP A 338 -11.47 -10.06 -14.32
N ARG A 339 -11.05 -8.85 -13.93
CA ARG A 339 -11.69 -8.01 -12.90
C ARG A 339 -11.49 -6.54 -13.28
N PRO A 340 -12.38 -5.63 -12.86
CA PRO A 340 -12.23 -4.21 -13.16
C PRO A 340 -10.88 -3.66 -12.71
N VAL A 341 -10.27 -2.83 -13.56
CA VAL A 341 -9.19 -1.93 -13.15
C VAL A 341 -9.67 -0.96 -12.07
N GLU A 342 -8.77 -0.56 -11.18
CA GLU A 342 -9.06 0.33 -10.05
C GLU A 342 -8.08 1.50 -10.01
N SER A 343 -8.55 2.69 -9.63
CA SER A 343 -7.66 3.83 -9.32
C SER A 343 -6.65 3.42 -8.25
N GLN A 344 -5.37 3.80 -8.37
CA GLN A 344 -4.26 3.27 -7.57
C GLN A 344 -3.98 1.76 -7.68
N GLY A 345 -4.75 1.00 -8.45
CA GLY A 345 -4.50 -0.43 -8.62
C GLY A 345 -3.20 -0.69 -9.41
N PRO A 346 -2.48 -1.77 -9.10
CA PRO A 346 -1.35 -2.22 -9.91
C PRO A 346 -1.80 -2.78 -11.25
N VAL A 347 -0.96 -2.60 -12.27
CA VAL A 347 -1.21 -3.10 -13.63
C VAL A 347 -0.25 -4.19 -14.07
N TYR A 348 0.96 -4.21 -13.49
CA TYR A 348 2.00 -5.15 -13.83
C TYR A 348 2.05 -6.33 -12.85
N THR A 349 2.68 -7.41 -13.30
CA THR A 349 2.77 -8.68 -12.56
C THR A 349 3.99 -8.75 -11.64
N ASP A 350 4.89 -7.77 -11.71
CA ASP A 350 6.06 -7.71 -10.85
C ASP A 350 5.63 -7.35 -9.43
N VAL A 351 6.13 -8.11 -8.45
CA VAL A 351 5.83 -7.88 -7.03
C VAL A 351 7.08 -7.64 -6.19
N ASP A 352 8.22 -7.46 -6.84
CA ASP A 352 9.55 -7.37 -6.24
C ASP A 352 10.11 -5.93 -6.23
N GLY A 353 9.27 -4.94 -6.53
CA GLY A 353 9.64 -3.54 -6.67
C GLY A 353 10.32 -3.16 -7.98
N SER A 354 10.50 -4.10 -8.91
CA SER A 354 10.95 -3.79 -10.27
C SER A 354 9.88 -3.07 -11.10
N SER A 355 8.62 -3.08 -10.66
CA SER A 355 7.53 -2.34 -11.27
C SER A 355 6.49 -1.87 -10.25
N ASP A 356 6.34 -0.56 -10.11
CA ASP A 356 5.41 0.05 -9.14
C ASP A 356 4.41 1.00 -9.80
N ASN A 357 4.24 0.87 -11.11
CA ASN A 357 3.27 1.65 -11.84
C ASN A 357 1.86 1.28 -11.35
N THR A 358 1.13 2.33 -10.99
CA THR A 358 -0.24 2.26 -10.53
C THR A 358 -1.04 3.33 -11.26
N PHE A 359 -2.33 3.10 -11.43
CA PHE A 359 -3.20 4.17 -11.91
C PHE A 359 -3.19 5.36 -10.94
N ASP A 360 -3.45 6.59 -11.41
CA ASP A 360 -3.80 7.69 -10.49
C ASP A 360 -5.31 7.65 -10.21
N ILE A 361 -6.05 8.52 -10.88
CA ILE A 361 -7.51 8.44 -11.01
C ILE A 361 -7.78 7.86 -12.39
N LEU A 362 -8.49 6.74 -12.44
CA LEU A 362 -8.87 6.12 -13.71
C LEU A 362 -9.76 7.05 -14.53
N PRO A 363 -9.57 7.11 -15.86
CA PRO A 363 -10.57 7.67 -16.76
C PRO A 363 -11.88 6.89 -16.68
N GLU A 364 -13.02 7.58 -16.59
CA GLU A 364 -14.36 6.98 -16.60
C GLU A 364 -14.57 6.03 -17.80
N GLU A 365 -13.95 6.34 -18.93
CA GLU A 365 -14.03 5.57 -20.17
C GLU A 365 -13.54 4.13 -20.01
N VAL A 366 -12.62 3.87 -19.08
CA VAL A 366 -12.05 2.52 -18.85
C VAL A 366 -12.60 1.84 -17.59
N GLU A 367 -13.49 2.49 -16.85
CA GLU A 367 -14.15 1.85 -15.70
C GLU A 367 -14.88 0.57 -16.13
N GLY A 368 -14.75 -0.47 -15.29
CA GLY A 368 -15.30 -1.81 -15.55
C GLY A 368 -14.48 -2.67 -16.51
N SER A 369 -13.39 -2.15 -17.11
CA SER A 369 -12.53 -2.94 -18.00
C SER A 369 -11.66 -3.93 -17.23
N GLY A 370 -11.48 -5.13 -17.77
CA GLY A 370 -10.34 -5.99 -17.42
C GLY A 370 -9.06 -5.50 -18.10
N TRP A 371 -7.91 -6.08 -17.77
CA TRP A 371 -6.64 -5.71 -18.41
C TRP A 371 -5.76 -6.91 -18.73
N ILE A 372 -4.87 -6.71 -19.70
CA ILE A 372 -3.81 -7.66 -20.00
C ILE A 372 -2.60 -7.28 -19.14
N ALA A 373 -2.32 -8.09 -18.12
CA ALA A 373 -1.19 -7.93 -17.25
C ALA A 373 0.07 -8.53 -17.87
N THR A 374 1.17 -7.77 -17.80
CA THR A 374 2.51 -8.16 -18.20
C THR A 374 3.49 -7.76 -17.09
N ARG A 375 4.76 -8.06 -17.24
CA ARG A 375 5.85 -7.33 -16.57
C ARG A 375 6.04 -5.95 -17.23
N ARG A 376 6.79 -5.07 -16.56
CA ARG A 376 7.00 -3.67 -16.98
C ARG A 376 7.52 -3.51 -18.42
N LEU A 377 6.75 -2.86 -19.28
CA LEU A 377 7.03 -2.77 -20.73
C LEU A 377 8.06 -1.69 -21.09
N SER A 378 8.33 -0.74 -20.20
CA SER A 378 9.41 0.23 -20.39
C SER A 378 10.80 -0.34 -20.18
N ASP A 379 10.94 -1.57 -19.65
CA ASP A 379 12.22 -2.29 -19.68
C ASP A 379 12.41 -2.87 -21.11
N PRO A 380 13.45 -2.44 -21.85
CA PRO A 380 13.68 -2.92 -23.21
C PRO A 380 13.75 -4.44 -23.35
N ARG A 381 14.20 -5.16 -22.31
CA ARG A 381 14.32 -6.62 -22.30
C ARG A 381 12.97 -7.31 -22.25
N LEU A 382 11.96 -6.62 -21.74
CA LEU A 382 10.59 -7.13 -21.53
C LEU A 382 9.64 -6.68 -22.64
N LYS A 383 10.10 -5.96 -23.66
CA LYS A 383 9.29 -5.59 -24.82
C LYS A 383 8.60 -6.81 -25.41
N THR A 384 7.29 -6.71 -25.70
CA THR A 384 6.53 -7.80 -26.32
C THR A 384 5.39 -7.31 -27.20
N ASP A 385 5.19 -7.99 -28.32
CA ASP A 385 3.97 -7.89 -29.11
C ASP A 385 2.88 -8.76 -28.47
N LEU A 386 1.65 -8.23 -28.43
CA LEU A 386 0.48 -8.95 -27.95
C LEU A 386 -0.40 -9.37 -29.12
N ASN A 387 -0.79 -10.64 -29.13
CA ASN A 387 -1.83 -11.17 -30.02
C ASN A 387 -2.92 -11.76 -29.15
N PHE A 388 -4.18 -11.48 -29.46
CA PHE A 388 -5.31 -12.04 -28.73
C PHE A 388 -6.58 -11.98 -29.56
N ARG A 389 -7.65 -12.57 -29.05
CA ARG A 389 -8.96 -12.59 -29.70
C ARG A 389 -10.05 -12.15 -28.72
N ILE A 390 -10.99 -11.35 -29.18
CA ILE A 390 -12.22 -11.09 -28.43
C ILE A 390 -13.10 -12.34 -28.46
N HIS A 391 -13.60 -12.77 -27.31
CA HIS A 391 -14.42 -13.97 -27.20
C HIS A 391 -15.59 -13.94 -28.19
N SER A 392 -15.82 -15.03 -28.93
CA SER A 392 -16.81 -15.06 -30.01
C SER A 392 -18.26 -15.04 -29.53
N SER A 393 -18.51 -15.39 -28.26
CA SER A 393 -19.85 -15.38 -27.66
C SER A 393 -20.29 -14.01 -27.14
N VAL A 394 -19.39 -13.03 -27.02
CA VAL A 394 -19.77 -11.67 -26.61
C VAL A 394 -20.14 -10.84 -27.84
N LYS A 395 -20.80 -9.69 -27.65
CA LYS A 395 -21.23 -8.81 -28.75
C LYS A 395 -20.09 -8.02 -29.40
N GLY A 396 -18.86 -8.25 -28.94
CA GLY A 396 -17.67 -7.44 -29.23
C GLY A 396 -17.18 -6.77 -27.95
N GLY A 397 -16.24 -5.85 -28.10
CA GLY A 397 -15.73 -5.09 -26.97
C GLY A 397 -14.88 -3.92 -27.43
N THR A 398 -14.63 -3.01 -26.49
CA THR A 398 -13.71 -1.91 -26.71
C THR A 398 -12.35 -2.28 -26.13
N VAL A 399 -11.31 -2.20 -26.95
CA VAL A 399 -9.92 -2.32 -26.52
C VAL A 399 -9.37 -0.92 -26.30
N TYR A 400 -8.83 -0.68 -25.11
CA TYR A 400 -8.18 0.56 -24.72
C TYR A 400 -6.68 0.36 -24.57
N VAL A 401 -5.90 1.37 -24.92
CA VAL A 401 -4.47 1.46 -24.65
C VAL A 401 -4.20 2.78 -23.96
N LEU A 402 -3.77 2.72 -22.70
CA LEU A 402 -3.32 3.87 -21.92
C LEU A 402 -1.80 3.83 -21.86
N PHE A 403 -1.12 4.91 -22.28
CA PHE A 403 0.34 4.96 -22.34
C PHE A 403 0.89 6.31 -21.92
N SER A 404 2.08 6.32 -21.30
CA SER A 404 2.76 7.55 -20.91
C SER A 404 3.29 8.33 -22.11
N ILE A 405 3.38 9.66 -21.99
CA ILE A 405 3.80 10.53 -23.11
C ILE A 405 5.10 11.29 -22.88
N GLY A 406 5.77 11.04 -21.75
CA GLY A 406 7.05 11.67 -21.43
C GLY A 406 6.95 13.13 -20.99
N SER A 407 5.76 13.60 -20.63
CA SER A 407 5.56 14.91 -20.00
C SER A 407 4.92 14.74 -18.62
N TYR A 408 5.07 15.75 -17.77
CA TYR A 408 4.71 15.66 -16.35
C TYR A 408 3.89 16.88 -15.91
N PRO A 409 2.92 16.71 -14.99
CA PRO A 409 2.29 17.84 -14.32
C PRO A 409 3.33 18.74 -13.64
N THR A 410 3.09 20.06 -13.59
CA THR A 410 4.03 21.03 -12.98
C THR A 410 4.45 20.65 -11.56
N VAL A 411 3.51 20.10 -10.78
CA VAL A 411 3.71 19.64 -9.41
C VAL A 411 4.65 18.44 -9.26
N THR A 412 4.96 17.72 -10.35
CA THR A 412 5.96 16.63 -10.36
C THR A 412 7.39 17.17 -10.38
N LEU A 413 7.61 18.43 -10.79
CA LEU A 413 8.92 19.10 -10.82
C LEU A 413 9.98 18.37 -11.68
N LYS A 414 9.55 17.65 -12.72
CA LYS A 414 10.42 16.91 -13.65
C LYS A 414 10.34 17.48 -15.07
N GLN A 415 11.49 17.53 -15.74
CA GLN A 415 11.56 17.95 -17.14
C GLN A 415 11.00 16.85 -18.07
N PRO A 416 10.41 17.20 -19.23
CA PRO A 416 9.98 16.21 -20.20
C PRO A 416 11.10 15.25 -20.61
N ASP A 417 10.75 13.97 -20.79
CA ASP A 417 11.65 12.91 -21.22
C ASP A 417 11.52 12.67 -22.73
N ALA A 418 12.57 13.02 -23.47
CA ALA A 418 12.58 12.91 -24.93
C ALA A 418 12.54 11.47 -25.44
N ALA A 419 13.09 10.50 -24.68
CA ALA A 419 13.07 9.10 -25.07
C ALA A 419 11.65 8.53 -24.94
N ILE A 420 10.98 8.82 -23.82
CA ILE A 420 9.58 8.43 -23.61
C ILE A 420 8.68 9.13 -24.64
N ALA A 421 8.88 10.43 -24.90
CA ALA A 421 8.12 11.15 -25.92
C ALA A 421 8.29 10.54 -27.33
N GLY A 422 9.51 10.13 -27.68
CA GLY A 422 9.80 9.44 -28.95
C GLY A 422 9.13 8.06 -29.04
N ALA A 423 9.11 7.30 -27.95
CA ALA A 423 8.40 6.01 -27.88
C ALA A 423 6.88 6.19 -27.96
N ALA A 424 6.33 7.21 -27.28
CA ALA A 424 4.92 7.56 -27.36
C ALA A 424 4.49 7.93 -28.78
N GLU A 425 5.34 8.64 -29.54
CA GLU A 425 5.05 8.97 -30.94
C GLU A 425 5.03 7.72 -31.84
N LYS A 426 5.89 6.72 -31.57
CA LYS A 426 5.81 5.43 -32.25
C LYS A 426 4.52 4.69 -31.88
N MET A 427 4.16 4.68 -30.60
CA MET A 427 2.89 4.11 -30.12
C MET A 427 1.69 4.73 -30.83
N ARG A 428 1.60 6.07 -30.95
CA ARG A 428 0.52 6.76 -31.68
C ARG A 428 0.41 6.30 -33.13
N LYS A 429 1.55 6.17 -33.84
CA LYS A 429 1.56 5.69 -35.23
C LYS A 429 1.12 4.24 -35.35
N THR A 430 1.60 3.38 -34.45
CA THR A 430 1.21 1.96 -34.36
C THR A 430 -0.28 1.81 -34.12
N LEU A 431 -0.81 2.53 -33.12
CA LEU A 431 -2.23 2.52 -32.76
C LEU A 431 -3.11 3.06 -33.90
N SER A 432 -2.75 4.22 -34.47
CA SER A 432 -3.50 4.81 -35.60
C SER A 432 -3.58 3.86 -36.80
N SER A 433 -2.45 3.22 -37.16
CA SER A 433 -2.39 2.26 -38.27
C SER A 433 -3.21 0.99 -37.98
N ALA A 434 -3.36 0.65 -36.70
CA ALA A 434 -4.19 -0.46 -36.25
C ALA A 434 -5.67 -0.08 -36.01
N GLY A 435 -6.08 1.15 -36.39
CA GLY A 435 -7.47 1.61 -36.32
C GLY A 435 -7.91 2.16 -34.96
N TYR A 436 -6.99 2.37 -34.02
CA TYR A 436 -7.30 3.02 -32.75
C TYR A 436 -7.41 4.53 -32.92
N LYS A 437 -8.22 5.16 -32.05
CA LYS A 437 -8.41 6.61 -32.00
C LYS A 437 -8.11 7.13 -30.61
N ALA A 438 -7.53 8.33 -30.52
CA ALA A 438 -7.39 9.03 -29.25
C ALA A 438 -8.77 9.34 -28.67
N VAL A 439 -8.98 8.97 -27.40
CA VAL A 439 -10.23 9.19 -26.65
C VAL A 439 -10.04 10.32 -25.64
N LYS A 440 -8.89 10.33 -24.95
CA LYS A 440 -8.61 11.31 -23.89
C LYS A 440 -7.13 11.63 -23.84
N THR A 441 -6.82 12.91 -23.71
CA THR A 441 -5.46 13.43 -23.50
C THR A 441 -5.36 14.06 -22.11
N GLY A 442 -4.15 14.13 -21.57
CA GLY A 442 -3.92 14.71 -20.24
C GLY A 442 -4.38 13.82 -19.07
N VAL A 443 -4.58 12.52 -19.33
CA VAL A 443 -4.75 11.53 -18.25
C VAL A 443 -3.48 11.53 -17.40
N VAL A 444 -3.61 11.25 -16.11
CA VAL A 444 -2.47 11.13 -15.20
C VAL A 444 -2.44 9.73 -14.61
N TRP A 445 -1.26 9.16 -14.51
CA TRP A 445 -1.00 7.93 -13.72
C TRP A 445 0.35 8.03 -13.01
N ARG A 446 0.68 7.06 -12.15
CA ARG A 446 1.99 7.00 -11.49
C ARG A 446 2.96 6.13 -12.28
N ASP A 447 4.12 6.68 -12.58
CA ASP A 447 5.21 5.91 -13.17
C ASP A 447 5.90 5.02 -12.12
N HIS A 448 6.94 4.29 -12.54
CA HIS A 448 7.73 3.42 -11.67
C HIS A 448 8.38 4.15 -10.48
N MET A 449 8.64 5.45 -10.59
CA MET A 449 9.20 6.27 -9.50
C MET A 449 8.10 6.87 -8.62
N LEU A 450 6.85 6.44 -8.80
CA LEU A 450 5.66 6.93 -8.11
C LEU A 450 5.34 8.40 -8.44
N GLU A 451 5.91 8.91 -9.52
CA GLU A 451 5.71 10.27 -9.98
C GLU A 451 4.47 10.34 -10.87
N ARG A 452 3.70 11.44 -10.74
CA ARG A 452 2.60 11.68 -11.67
C ARG A 452 3.17 12.02 -13.04
N THR A 453 2.76 11.27 -14.05
CA THR A 453 3.11 11.53 -15.45
C THR A 453 1.86 11.61 -16.31
N PHE A 454 1.90 12.42 -17.37
CA PHE A 454 0.81 12.49 -18.32
C PHE A 454 0.78 11.25 -19.21
N ALA A 455 -0.43 10.91 -19.63
CA ALA A 455 -0.74 9.78 -20.48
C ALA A 455 -1.84 10.14 -21.49
N GLU A 456 -1.94 9.32 -22.52
CA GLU A 456 -3.01 9.33 -23.51
C GLU A 456 -3.79 8.02 -23.46
N LEU A 457 -5.10 8.13 -23.60
CA LEU A 457 -6.00 7.00 -23.73
C LEU A 457 -6.48 6.90 -25.17
N TRP A 458 -6.26 5.74 -25.77
CA TRP A 458 -6.71 5.41 -27.12
C TRP A 458 -7.64 4.21 -27.06
N SER A 459 -8.59 4.11 -27.99
CA SER A 459 -9.49 2.96 -28.06
C SER A 459 -9.78 2.50 -29.49
N ARG A 460 -10.23 1.25 -29.59
CA ARG A 460 -10.74 0.64 -30.80
C ARG A 460 -11.86 -0.33 -30.45
N GLU A 461 -12.96 -0.26 -31.21
CA GLU A 461 -14.00 -1.29 -31.19
C GLU A 461 -13.52 -2.55 -31.90
N ALA A 462 -13.78 -3.70 -31.29
CA ALA A 462 -13.44 -5.01 -31.80
C ALA A 462 -14.70 -5.90 -31.82
N GLY A 463 -14.92 -6.57 -32.95
CA GLY A 463 -16.07 -7.45 -33.15
C GLY A 463 -15.94 -8.80 -32.42
N PRO A 464 -17.03 -9.58 -32.34
CA PRO A 464 -17.00 -10.94 -31.82
C PRO A 464 -15.99 -11.81 -32.58
N GLY A 465 -15.10 -12.49 -31.86
CA GLY A 465 -14.11 -13.39 -32.48
C GLY A 465 -12.98 -12.69 -33.23
N GLU A 466 -12.94 -11.35 -33.22
CA GLU A 466 -11.92 -10.57 -33.90
C GLU A 466 -10.54 -10.79 -33.28
N LYS A 467 -9.54 -11.00 -34.15
CA LYS A 467 -8.14 -11.09 -33.75
C LYS A 467 -7.53 -9.70 -33.65
N MET A 468 -6.93 -9.42 -32.52
CA MET A 468 -6.22 -8.19 -32.20
C MET A 468 -4.72 -8.45 -32.21
N LYS A 469 -3.97 -7.52 -32.80
CA LYS A 469 -2.52 -7.47 -32.74
C LYS A 469 -2.10 -6.09 -32.29
N LEU A 470 -1.27 -6.04 -31.25
CA LEU A 470 -0.66 -4.81 -30.75
C LEU A 470 0.86 -4.99 -30.71
N PRO A 471 1.60 -4.40 -31.67
CA PRO A 471 3.06 -4.35 -31.60
C PRO A 471 3.53 -3.67 -30.31
N GLY A 472 4.54 -4.24 -29.67
CA GLY A 472 5.08 -3.71 -28.43
C GLY A 472 5.86 -2.43 -28.65
N GLU A 473 5.92 -1.59 -27.61
CA GLU A 473 6.84 -0.45 -27.53
C GLU A 473 7.59 -0.48 -26.20
N THR A 474 8.79 0.11 -26.17
CA THR A 474 9.55 0.27 -24.92
C THR A 474 9.06 1.52 -24.20
N LEU A 475 7.88 1.40 -23.59
CA LEU A 475 7.11 2.48 -22.98
C LEU A 475 6.27 1.90 -21.85
N ASP A 476 5.93 2.70 -20.84
CA ASP A 476 4.91 2.27 -19.89
C ASP A 476 3.53 2.41 -20.53
N TYR A 477 2.83 1.29 -20.69
CA TYR A 477 1.45 1.23 -21.18
C TYR A 477 0.70 0.04 -20.63
N VAL A 478 -0.63 0.11 -20.67
CA VAL A 478 -1.53 -0.97 -20.29
C VAL A 478 -2.63 -1.13 -21.33
N VAL A 479 -2.95 -2.39 -21.66
CA VAL A 479 -4.05 -2.75 -22.55
C VAL A 479 -5.23 -3.19 -21.70
N MET A 480 -6.36 -2.51 -21.87
CA MET A 480 -7.61 -2.81 -21.16
C MET A 480 -8.69 -3.24 -22.15
N VAL A 481 -9.58 -4.13 -21.74
CA VAL A 481 -10.64 -4.66 -22.60
C VAL A 481 -11.95 -4.65 -21.85
N ARG A 482 -12.99 -4.09 -22.47
CA ARG A 482 -14.35 -4.03 -21.93
C ARG A 482 -15.33 -4.67 -22.90
N ASP A 483 -16.23 -5.52 -22.39
CA ASP A 483 -17.33 -6.09 -23.18
C ASP A 483 -18.31 -4.98 -23.57
N ALA A 484 -18.77 -4.99 -24.82
CA ALA A 484 -19.81 -4.09 -25.33
C ALA A 484 -21.16 -4.24 -24.59
N GLY A 485 -21.39 -5.38 -23.92
CA GLY A 485 -22.61 -5.66 -23.15
C GLY A 485 -22.58 -5.23 -21.68
N GLY A 486 -21.45 -4.80 -21.13
CA GLY A 486 -21.26 -4.69 -19.68
C GLY A 486 -20.87 -3.30 -19.19
N VAL A 487 -21.83 -2.55 -18.66
CA VAL A 487 -21.53 -1.75 -17.46
C VAL A 487 -21.47 -2.77 -16.33
N HIS A 488 -20.28 -3.32 -16.06
CA HIS A 488 -20.07 -3.98 -14.78
C HIS A 488 -20.14 -2.89 -13.73
N THR A 489 -21.33 -2.72 -13.15
CA THR A 489 -21.49 -1.97 -11.90
C THR A 489 -20.43 -2.51 -10.96
N SER A 490 -19.48 -1.65 -10.60
CA SER A 490 -18.48 -1.95 -9.59
C SER A 490 -19.22 -2.50 -8.38
N ALA A 491 -19.02 -3.78 -8.08
CA ALA A 491 -19.31 -4.27 -6.75
C ALA A 491 -18.29 -3.56 -5.85
N LYS A 492 -18.73 -2.45 -5.26
CA LYS A 492 -18.05 -1.81 -4.15
C LYS A 492 -18.03 -2.74 -2.95
#